data_AF-A0A950BL23-F1
#
_entry.id   AF-A0A950BL23-F1
#
_cell.length_a   1.000
_cell.length_b   1.000
_cell.length_c   1.000
_cell.angle_alpha   90.00
_cell.angle_beta   90.00
_cell.angle_gamma   90.00
#
_symmetry.space_group_name_H-M   'P 1'
#
loop_
_entity.id
_entity.type
_entity.pdbx_description
1 polymer ?
#
loop_
_entity_poly.entity_id
_entity_poly.type
_entity_poly.pdbx_seq_one_letter_code
_entity_poly.pdbx_strand_id
1 'polypeptide(L)'
;MKFRVAIVLVLLAASAVAGSLSAPSRAATAGTAPADEYFGRMKLSYLGINNSLKDASIMAGDHTTFQVVITKIQWAEDALLDWQRKYPNDPQLARSLYLLTNAYLKVWTYDGQEKATYYLLELRDKYPKTFFGKQEKANLSKGLTLHVYGVSQPCAPVIGEPTPTPAPAPTDDPKDNIHVQVEPGPCFTPPPTPQGQPIPVPTVPGPPTPGPLSTPAGVTPTGKATAPGTTPAPASPAPAHT
;
A
#
# COMPACT_ATOMS: atom_id res chain seq x y z
N MET A 1 16.54 -34.28 21.49
CA MET A 1 17.05 -34.61 20.14
C MET A 1 17.89 -33.44 19.65
N LYS A 2 19.17 -33.67 19.31
CA LYS A 2 20.15 -32.62 18.98
C LYS A 2 20.31 -32.55 17.45
N PHE A 3 19.79 -31.50 16.81
CA PHE A 3 20.05 -31.26 15.38
C PHE A 3 21.33 -30.43 15.21
N ARG A 4 22.33 -31.05 14.56
CA ARG A 4 23.55 -30.38 14.09
C ARG A 4 23.28 -29.87 12.68
N VAL A 5 23.17 -28.56 12.51
CA VAL A 5 23.06 -27.92 11.21
C VAL A 5 24.46 -27.58 10.71
N ALA A 6 24.87 -28.21 9.60
CA ALA A 6 26.13 -27.94 8.93
C ALA A 6 26.01 -26.65 8.11
N ILE A 7 26.90 -25.69 8.38
CA ILE A 7 27.02 -24.43 7.66
C ILE A 7 27.80 -24.70 6.37
N VAL A 8 27.14 -24.59 5.22
CA VAL A 8 27.77 -24.58 3.90
C VAL A 8 28.14 -23.14 3.56
N LEU A 9 29.45 -22.88 3.58
CA LEU A 9 30.06 -21.61 3.20
C LEU A 9 30.08 -21.51 1.67
N VAL A 10 29.20 -20.70 1.08
CA VAL A 10 29.24 -20.39 -0.35
C VAL A 10 29.97 -19.06 -0.55
N LEU A 11 31.22 -19.14 -1.00
CA LEU A 11 31.89 -18.06 -1.73
C LEU A 11 31.23 -17.93 -3.11
N LEU A 12 30.86 -16.72 -3.55
CA LEU A 12 31.18 -16.25 -4.91
C LEU A 12 30.81 -14.77 -5.16
N ALA A 13 31.72 -14.13 -5.93
CA ALA A 13 31.55 -13.01 -6.85
C ALA A 13 31.33 -11.59 -6.30
N ALA A 14 32.44 -10.83 -6.27
CA ALA A 14 32.44 -9.37 -6.21
C ALA A 14 32.00 -8.78 -7.55
N SER A 15 30.75 -8.30 -7.64
CA SER A 15 30.29 -7.44 -8.73
C SER A 15 30.67 -5.99 -8.43
N ALA A 16 31.40 -5.36 -9.37
CA ALA A 16 31.74 -3.95 -9.32
C ALA A 16 30.45 -3.10 -9.36
N VAL A 17 30.11 -2.49 -8.21
CA VAL A 17 29.01 -1.54 -8.10
C VAL A 17 29.48 -0.23 -8.72
N ALA A 18 28.95 0.10 -9.91
CA ALA A 18 29.10 1.43 -10.49
C ALA A 18 28.47 2.44 -9.53
N GLY A 19 29.34 3.20 -8.85
CA GLY A 19 28.96 4.21 -7.87
C GLY A 19 28.09 5.28 -8.51
N SER A 20 26.78 5.19 -8.29
CA SER A 20 25.87 6.29 -8.56
C SER A 20 26.24 7.44 -7.63
N LEU A 21 26.81 8.52 -8.18
CA LEU A 21 27.07 9.76 -7.47
C LEU A 21 25.73 10.29 -6.96
N SER A 22 25.42 9.98 -5.70
CA SER A 22 24.27 10.55 -5.01
C SER A 22 24.49 12.05 -4.95
N ALA A 23 23.59 12.81 -5.57
CA ALA A 23 23.58 14.26 -5.45
C ALA A 23 23.67 14.64 -3.97
N PRO A 24 24.43 15.70 -3.61
CA PRO A 24 24.56 16.11 -2.22
C PRO A 24 23.17 16.38 -1.65
N SER A 25 22.72 15.48 -0.78
CA SER A 25 21.58 15.72 0.09
C SER A 25 21.97 16.92 0.94
N ARG A 26 21.42 18.10 0.62
CA ARG A 26 21.55 19.28 1.48
C ARG A 26 21.15 18.82 2.87
N ALA A 27 22.11 18.78 3.78
CA ALA A 27 21.89 18.38 5.17
C ALA A 27 20.68 19.17 5.67
N ALA A 28 19.58 18.47 5.89
CA ALA A 28 18.34 19.08 6.29
C ALA A 28 18.63 19.88 7.56
N THR A 29 18.47 21.20 7.49
CA THR A 29 18.44 22.01 8.69
C THR A 29 17.41 21.40 9.62
N ALA A 30 17.78 21.15 10.88
CA ALA A 30 16.97 20.51 11.91
C ALA A 30 15.75 21.36 12.29
N GLY A 31 14.88 21.63 11.32
CA GLY A 31 13.78 22.57 11.40
C GLY A 31 12.57 22.07 10.61
N THR A 32 11.54 22.91 10.61
CA THR A 32 10.27 22.69 9.92
C THR A 32 10.47 22.68 8.40
N ALA A 33 9.74 21.81 7.72
CA ALA A 33 9.69 21.81 6.26
C ALA A 33 9.20 23.17 5.71
N PRO A 34 9.81 23.69 4.64
CA PRO A 34 9.27 24.83 3.92
C PRO A 34 7.86 24.55 3.38
N ALA A 35 7.02 25.56 3.33
CA ALA A 35 5.63 25.38 2.87
C ALA A 35 5.53 24.95 1.39
N ASP A 36 6.50 25.34 0.57
CA ASP A 36 6.56 25.07 -0.87
C ASP A 36 7.25 23.74 -1.21
N GLU A 37 7.64 22.95 -0.21
CA GLU A 37 8.26 21.65 -0.48
C GLU A 37 7.22 20.55 -0.72
N TYR A 38 7.54 19.69 -1.68
CA TYR A 38 6.70 18.59 -2.12
C TYR A 38 7.39 17.25 -1.87
N PHE A 39 6.62 16.30 -1.36
CA PHE A 39 7.11 15.02 -0.88
C PHE A 39 6.53 13.84 -1.66
N GLY A 40 7.29 12.75 -1.68
CA GLY A 40 6.89 11.49 -2.30
C GLY A 40 6.72 11.56 -3.82
N ARG A 41 6.16 10.49 -4.37
CA ARG A 41 5.98 10.31 -5.82
C ARG A 41 4.87 11.21 -6.39
N MET A 42 3.85 11.49 -5.58
CA MET A 42 2.72 12.34 -5.97
C MET A 42 2.98 13.83 -5.75
N LYS A 43 4.19 14.21 -5.31
CA LYS A 43 4.56 15.61 -5.04
C LYS A 43 3.49 16.32 -4.21
N LEU A 44 3.17 15.76 -3.05
CA LEU A 44 2.20 16.35 -2.14
C LEU A 44 2.92 17.30 -1.18
N SER A 45 2.37 18.51 -1.00
CA SER A 45 2.77 19.38 0.09
C SER A 45 2.25 18.83 1.42
N TYR A 46 2.78 19.30 2.55
CA TYR A 46 2.30 18.86 3.87
C TYR A 46 0.78 19.11 4.07
N LEU A 47 0.25 20.19 3.49
CA LEU A 47 -1.20 20.46 3.45
C LEU A 47 -1.93 19.47 2.54
N GLY A 48 -1.35 19.15 1.38
CA GLY A 48 -1.87 18.16 0.45
C GLY A 48 -1.98 16.76 1.07
N ILE A 49 -0.97 16.35 1.85
CA ILE A 49 -0.98 15.10 2.62
C ILE A 49 -2.17 15.10 3.60
N ASN A 50 -2.29 16.14 4.42
CA ASN A 50 -3.36 16.24 5.42
C ASN A 50 -4.76 16.23 4.83
N ASN A 51 -4.97 16.95 3.72
CA ASN A 51 -6.26 16.98 3.03
C ASN A 51 -6.56 15.62 2.39
N SER A 52 -5.58 14.99 1.76
CA SER A 52 -5.74 13.66 1.14
C SER A 52 -6.17 12.61 2.16
N LEU A 53 -5.58 12.62 3.36
CA LEU A 53 -5.91 11.68 4.44
C LEU A 53 -7.30 11.94 5.03
N LYS A 54 -7.68 13.20 5.22
CA LYS A 54 -9.03 13.56 5.67
C LYS A 54 -10.08 13.14 4.66
N ASP A 55 -9.88 13.46 3.39
CA ASP A 55 -10.80 13.07 2.32
C ASP A 55 -10.93 11.55 2.22
N ALA A 56 -9.81 10.82 2.29
CA ALA A 56 -9.83 9.36 2.29
C ALA A 56 -10.61 8.81 3.50
N SER A 57 -10.44 9.42 4.68
CA SER A 57 -11.18 9.04 5.89
C SER A 57 -12.67 9.35 5.79
N ILE A 58 -13.07 10.37 5.04
CA ILE A 58 -14.48 10.68 4.74
C ILE A 58 -15.03 9.68 3.73
N MET A 59 -14.30 9.42 2.64
CA MET A 59 -14.68 8.44 1.62
C MET A 59 -14.81 7.02 2.19
N ALA A 60 -14.03 6.69 3.20
CA ALA A 60 -14.10 5.41 3.89
C ALA A 60 -15.39 5.22 4.71
N GLY A 61 -16.14 6.29 5.05
CA GLY A 61 -17.32 6.17 5.91
C GLY A 61 -16.94 5.61 7.29
N ASP A 62 -17.67 4.58 7.74
CA ASP A 62 -17.34 3.86 8.98
C ASP A 62 -16.12 2.93 8.79
N HIS A 63 -16.07 2.23 7.65
CA HIS A 63 -15.00 1.34 7.25
C HIS A 63 -14.98 1.12 5.73
N THR A 64 -13.84 0.70 5.19
CA THR A 64 -13.66 0.47 3.76
C THR A 64 -12.72 -0.69 3.44
N THR A 65 -12.99 -1.32 2.30
CA THR A 65 -12.08 -2.24 1.58
C THR A 65 -11.85 -1.77 0.15
N PHE A 66 -12.35 -0.58 -0.21
CA PHE A 66 -12.30 -0.10 -1.59
C PHE A 66 -10.89 0.31 -1.98
N GLN A 67 -10.37 -0.33 -3.04
CA GLN A 67 -9.00 -0.11 -3.50
C GLN A 67 -8.71 1.36 -3.82
N VAL A 68 -9.68 2.11 -4.35
CA VAL A 68 -9.51 3.54 -4.65
C VAL A 68 -9.18 4.37 -3.40
N VAL A 69 -9.80 4.06 -2.26
CA VAL A 69 -9.54 4.74 -0.99
C VAL A 69 -8.18 4.32 -0.44
N ILE A 70 -7.89 3.01 -0.47
CA ILE A 70 -6.61 2.45 -0.01
C ILE A 70 -5.43 3.06 -0.78
N THR A 71 -5.53 3.12 -2.12
CA THR A 71 -4.48 3.72 -2.97
C THR A 71 -4.28 5.20 -2.64
N LYS A 72 -5.35 5.96 -2.37
CA LYS A 72 -5.25 7.37 -1.96
C LYS A 72 -4.49 7.54 -0.63
N ILE A 73 -4.74 6.65 0.34
CA ILE A 73 -4.02 6.62 1.61
C ILE A 73 -2.54 6.29 1.38
N GLN A 74 -2.24 5.27 0.56
CA GLN A 74 -0.87 4.86 0.25
C GLN A 74 -0.05 5.96 -0.44
N TRP A 75 -0.67 6.78 -1.30
CA TRP A 75 0.00 7.95 -1.89
C TRP A 75 0.35 9.03 -0.88
N ALA A 76 -0.55 9.28 0.08
CA ALA A 76 -0.30 10.21 1.17
C ALA A 76 0.74 9.67 2.17
N GLU A 77 0.73 8.36 2.42
CA GLU A 77 1.73 7.63 3.23
C GLU A 77 3.13 7.79 2.61
N ASP A 78 3.32 7.51 1.32
CA ASP A 78 4.60 7.67 0.63
C ASP A 78 5.17 9.09 0.77
N ALA A 79 4.32 10.10 0.59
CA ALA A 79 4.70 11.49 0.78
C ALA A 79 5.02 11.82 2.25
N LEU A 80 4.25 11.29 3.21
CA LEU A 80 4.52 11.49 4.64
C LEU A 80 5.83 10.86 5.07
N LEU A 81 6.15 9.65 4.59
CA LEU A 81 7.41 8.97 4.89
C LEU A 81 8.61 9.71 4.28
N ASP A 82 8.46 10.27 3.08
CA ASP A 82 9.49 11.12 2.48
C ASP A 82 9.70 12.42 3.28
N TRP A 83 8.61 13.07 3.71
CA TRP A 83 8.67 14.23 4.60
C TRP A 83 9.36 13.89 5.93
N GLN A 84 8.96 12.81 6.58
CA GLN A 84 9.54 12.37 7.85
C GLN A 84 11.04 12.08 7.74
N ARG A 85 11.47 11.47 6.63
CA ARG A 85 12.90 11.17 6.39
C ARG A 85 13.73 12.44 6.26
N LYS A 86 13.21 13.46 5.56
CA LYS A 86 13.90 14.74 5.35
C LYS A 86 13.85 15.64 6.58
N TYR A 87 12.73 15.67 7.29
CA TYR A 87 12.46 16.59 8.38
C TYR A 87 11.97 15.87 9.64
N PRO A 88 12.77 14.96 10.24
CA PRO A 88 12.29 14.07 11.31
C PRO A 88 11.79 14.77 12.57
N ASN A 89 12.21 16.02 12.79
CA ASN A 89 11.85 16.84 13.94
C ASN A 89 10.74 17.87 13.64
N ASP A 90 10.11 17.80 12.47
CA ASP A 90 9.03 18.74 12.13
C ASP A 90 7.82 18.55 13.07
N PRO A 91 7.36 19.61 13.76
CA PRO A 91 6.27 19.51 14.72
C PRO A 91 4.93 19.11 14.09
N GLN A 92 4.76 19.25 12.78
CA GLN A 92 3.53 18.87 12.08
C GLN A 92 3.42 17.37 11.80
N LEU A 93 4.53 16.61 11.85
CA LEU A 93 4.53 15.18 11.55
C LEU A 93 3.59 14.39 12.47
N ALA A 94 3.55 14.71 13.76
CA ALA A 94 2.67 14.03 14.71
C ALA A 94 1.19 14.15 14.31
N ARG A 95 0.79 15.30 13.78
CA ARG A 95 -0.59 15.52 13.29
C ARG A 95 -0.85 14.66 12.05
N SER A 96 0.07 14.64 11.10
CA SER A 96 -0.11 13.92 9.84
C SER A 96 -0.09 12.41 10.04
N LEU A 97 0.79 11.89 10.91
CA LEU A 97 0.79 10.49 11.32
C LEU A 97 -0.51 10.11 12.04
N TYR A 98 -1.05 10.99 12.87
CA TYR A 98 -2.35 10.76 13.51
C TYR A 98 -3.48 10.66 12.48
N LEU A 99 -3.49 11.54 11.47
CA LEU A 99 -4.46 11.44 10.38
C LEU A 99 -4.27 10.16 9.55
N LEU A 100 -3.02 9.75 9.31
CA LEU A 100 -2.71 8.51 8.59
C LEU A 100 -3.20 7.28 9.35
N THR A 101 -2.93 7.24 10.66
CA THR A 101 -3.38 6.19 11.57
C THR A 101 -4.90 6.07 11.54
N ASN A 102 -5.62 7.19 11.69
CA ASN A 102 -7.08 7.20 11.65
C ASN A 102 -7.64 6.79 10.29
N ALA A 103 -6.97 7.13 9.19
CA ALA A 103 -7.37 6.66 7.87
C ALA A 103 -7.20 5.14 7.73
N TYR A 104 -6.09 4.58 8.21
CA TYR A 104 -5.84 3.13 8.18
C TYR A 104 -6.71 2.33 9.14
N LEU A 105 -7.09 2.86 10.30
CA LEU A 105 -8.04 2.21 11.21
C LEU A 105 -9.39 1.92 10.52
N LYS A 106 -9.77 2.71 9.52
CA LYS A 106 -10.97 2.49 8.71
C LYS A 106 -10.77 1.49 7.58
N VAL A 107 -9.54 1.06 7.28
CA VAL A 107 -9.26 0.08 6.23
C VAL A 107 -9.32 -1.32 6.84
N TRP A 108 -10.43 -2.02 6.69
CA TRP A 108 -10.66 -3.35 7.30
C TRP A 108 -10.02 -4.49 6.50
N THR A 109 -8.82 -4.25 5.98
CA THR A 109 -7.95 -5.28 5.40
C THR A 109 -6.83 -5.58 6.39
N TYR A 110 -6.24 -6.77 6.30
CA TYR A 110 -5.13 -7.15 7.18
C TYR A 110 -3.97 -6.15 7.09
N ASP A 111 -3.52 -5.81 5.87
CA ASP A 111 -2.45 -4.82 5.63
C ASP A 111 -2.81 -3.42 6.19
N GLY A 112 -4.06 -3.00 6.03
CA GLY A 112 -4.53 -1.72 6.55
C GLY A 112 -4.45 -1.64 8.07
N GLN A 113 -4.91 -2.68 8.78
CA GLN A 113 -4.88 -2.74 10.24
C GLN A 113 -3.46 -2.92 10.81
N GLU A 114 -2.60 -3.68 10.13
CA GLU A 114 -1.18 -3.80 10.49
C GLU A 114 -0.50 -2.43 10.42
N LYS A 115 -0.72 -1.68 9.35
CA LYS A 115 -0.21 -0.30 9.20
C LYS A 115 -0.80 0.66 10.23
N ALA A 116 -2.10 0.56 10.52
CA ALA A 116 -2.74 1.36 11.57
C ALA A 116 -2.02 1.16 12.91
N THR A 117 -1.77 -0.10 13.27
CA THR A 117 -1.07 -0.48 14.50
C THR A 117 0.35 0.07 14.51
N TYR A 118 1.09 -0.13 13.43
CA TYR A 118 2.46 0.37 13.31
C TYR A 118 2.54 1.89 13.56
N TYR A 119 1.70 2.69 12.88
CA TYR A 119 1.73 4.15 13.03
C TYR A 119 1.21 4.65 14.37
N LEU A 120 0.25 3.93 14.96
CA LEU A 120 -0.25 4.23 16.30
C LEU A 120 0.86 4.05 17.35
N LEU A 121 1.59 2.93 17.30
CA LEU A 121 2.73 2.68 18.18
C LEU A 121 3.85 3.69 17.93
N GLU A 122 4.10 4.07 16.67
CA GLU A 122 5.08 5.10 16.33
C GLU A 122 4.70 6.47 16.91
N LEU A 123 3.42 6.86 16.88
CA LEU A 123 2.94 8.10 17.52
C LEU A 123 3.15 8.10 19.03
N ARG A 124 2.83 6.98 19.69
CA ARG A 124 3.05 6.79 21.13
C ARG A 124 4.53 6.96 21.48
N ASP A 125 5.42 6.33 20.71
CA ASP A 125 6.83 6.16 21.08
C ASP A 125 7.69 7.35 20.63
N LYS A 126 7.50 7.87 19.41
CA LYS A 126 8.30 8.98 18.87
C LYS A 126 7.76 10.36 19.23
N TYR A 127 6.43 10.49 19.42
CA TYR A 127 5.79 11.78 19.68
C TYR A 127 5.05 11.86 21.04
N PRO A 128 5.57 11.30 22.16
CA PRO A 128 4.83 11.13 23.42
C PRO A 128 4.44 12.45 24.09
N LYS A 129 5.14 13.54 23.77
CA LYS A 129 4.89 14.87 24.37
C LYS A 129 3.84 15.68 23.61
N THR A 130 3.53 15.29 22.37
CA THR A 130 2.53 15.97 21.55
C THR A 130 1.12 15.64 22.03
N PHE A 131 0.12 16.45 21.64
CA PHE A 131 -1.29 16.15 21.89
C PHE A 131 -1.67 14.76 21.33
N PHE A 132 -1.23 14.46 20.09
CA PHE A 132 -1.57 13.22 19.40
C PHE A 132 -0.95 11.98 20.06
N GLY A 133 0.33 12.02 20.43
CA GLY A 133 0.96 10.89 21.14
C GLY A 133 0.33 10.61 22.50
N LYS A 134 -0.09 11.66 23.23
CA LYS A 134 -0.84 11.50 24.49
C LYS A 134 -2.22 10.88 24.26
N GLN A 135 -2.92 11.32 23.21
CA GLN A 135 -4.21 10.77 22.82
C GLN A 135 -4.09 9.28 22.50
N GLU A 136 -3.12 8.87 21.68
CA GLU A 136 -2.95 7.45 21.35
C GLU A 136 -2.52 6.59 22.52
N LYS A 137 -1.66 7.12 23.40
CA LYS A 137 -1.33 6.42 24.66
C LYS A 137 -2.58 6.19 25.52
N ALA A 138 -3.47 7.18 25.59
CA ALA A 138 -4.74 7.04 26.29
C ALA A 138 -5.69 6.04 25.59
N ASN A 139 -5.74 6.04 24.26
CA ASN A 139 -6.54 5.08 23.49
C ASN A 139 -6.07 3.64 23.74
N LEU A 140 -4.76 3.36 23.63
CA LEU A 140 -4.19 2.03 23.91
C LEU A 140 -4.45 1.56 25.35
N SER A 141 -4.42 2.48 26.31
CA SER A 141 -4.72 2.11 27.70
C SER A 141 -6.15 1.61 27.91
N LYS A 142 -7.08 1.95 27.01
CA LYS A 142 -8.47 1.47 27.03
C LYS A 142 -8.66 0.16 26.25
N GLY A 143 -7.69 -0.22 25.45
CA GLY A 143 -7.78 -1.34 24.51
C GLY A 143 -8.08 -0.84 23.11
N LEU A 144 -7.34 -1.36 22.14
CA LEU A 144 -7.58 -1.15 20.72
C LEU A 144 -8.08 -2.45 20.10
N THR A 145 -9.24 -2.41 19.46
CA THR A 145 -9.72 -3.52 18.65
C THR A 145 -9.44 -3.22 17.19
N LEU A 146 -8.63 -4.05 16.55
CA LEU A 146 -8.39 -4.04 15.11
C LEU A 146 -9.48 -4.86 14.43
N HIS A 147 -10.12 -4.30 13.41
CA HIS A 147 -11.17 -4.98 12.65
C HIS A 147 -10.63 -5.41 11.29
N VAL A 148 -10.60 -6.71 11.05
CA VAL A 148 -10.09 -7.29 9.79
C VAL A 148 -11.18 -8.15 9.17
N TYR A 149 -11.49 -7.96 7.89
CA TYR A 149 -12.31 -8.94 7.18
C TYR A 149 -11.55 -10.24 6.98
N GLY A 150 -12.20 -11.35 7.31
CA GLY A 150 -11.74 -12.67 6.93
C GLY A 150 -11.67 -12.83 5.41
N VAL A 151 -10.90 -13.81 4.96
CA VAL A 151 -10.85 -14.20 3.54
C VAL A 151 -12.26 -14.50 3.02
N SER A 152 -12.64 -13.93 1.88
CA SER A 152 -13.93 -14.21 1.24
C SER A 152 -14.12 -15.72 1.08
N GLN A 153 -15.24 -16.23 1.59
CA GLN A 153 -15.61 -17.64 1.50
C GLN A 153 -16.74 -17.82 0.47
N PRO A 154 -16.91 -18.99 -0.15
CA PRO A 154 -18.07 -19.28 -0.99
C PRO A 154 -19.37 -19.17 -0.17
N CYS A 155 -20.44 -18.61 -0.76
CA CYS A 155 -21.73 -18.38 -0.06
C CYS A 155 -22.47 -19.65 0.37
N ALA A 156 -22.10 -20.81 -0.18
CA ALA A 156 -22.65 -22.09 0.21
C ALA A 156 -21.51 -23.08 0.46
N PRO A 157 -21.63 -23.97 1.46
CA PRO A 157 -20.73 -25.10 1.55
C PRO A 157 -20.88 -25.90 0.26
N VAL A 158 -19.78 -26.12 -0.45
CA VAL A 158 -19.75 -27.08 -1.54
C VAL A 158 -20.08 -28.44 -0.92
N ILE A 159 -21.22 -29.03 -1.32
CA ILE A 159 -21.66 -30.31 -0.77
C ILE A 159 -20.55 -31.35 -0.99
N GLY A 160 -19.96 -31.84 0.10
CA GLY A 160 -18.88 -32.83 0.08
C GLY A 160 -17.46 -32.29 0.33
N GLU A 161 -17.25 -30.97 0.42
CA GLU A 161 -15.97 -30.44 0.89
C GLU A 161 -15.92 -30.39 2.43
N PRO A 162 -14.76 -30.71 3.04
CA PRO A 162 -14.57 -30.51 4.47
C PRO A 162 -14.71 -29.03 4.79
N THR A 163 -15.41 -28.72 5.90
CA THR A 163 -15.49 -27.35 6.42
C THR A 163 -14.07 -26.80 6.55
N PRO A 164 -13.73 -25.65 5.94
CA PRO A 164 -12.39 -25.11 6.03
C PRO A 164 -12.03 -24.91 7.50
N THR A 165 -10.89 -25.47 7.92
CA THR A 165 -10.33 -25.21 9.24
C THR A 165 -10.20 -23.70 9.38
N PRO A 166 -10.75 -23.10 10.45
CA PRO A 166 -10.62 -21.66 10.68
C PRO A 166 -9.15 -21.25 10.57
N ALA A 167 -8.87 -20.18 9.83
CA ALA A 167 -7.54 -19.59 9.85
C ALA A 167 -7.17 -19.28 11.30
N PRO A 168 -5.90 -19.49 11.71
CA PRO A 168 -5.48 -19.18 13.07
C PRO A 168 -5.86 -17.73 13.38
N ALA A 169 -6.57 -17.55 14.50
CA ALA A 169 -6.91 -16.22 14.99
C ALA A 169 -5.60 -15.43 15.16
N PRO A 170 -5.55 -14.16 14.74
CA PRO A 170 -4.41 -13.31 15.04
C PRO A 170 -4.17 -13.30 16.55
N THR A 171 -2.93 -13.47 16.96
CA THR A 171 -2.56 -13.48 18.39
C THR A 171 -2.72 -12.07 18.95
N ASP A 172 -3.51 -11.92 20.00
CA ASP A 172 -3.60 -10.65 20.76
C ASP A 172 -2.21 -10.27 21.28
N ASP A 173 -1.86 -8.98 21.24
CA ASP A 173 -0.66 -8.48 21.93
C ASP A 173 -1.08 -7.95 23.31
N PRO A 174 -0.97 -8.77 24.38
CA PRO A 174 -1.41 -8.36 25.71
C PRO A 174 -0.57 -7.21 26.27
N LYS A 175 0.64 -6.96 25.73
CA LYS A 175 1.51 -5.89 26.22
C LYS A 175 1.01 -4.53 25.76
N ASP A 176 0.48 -4.45 24.54
CA ASP A 176 -0.01 -3.22 23.94
C ASP A 176 -1.53 -3.07 24.04
N ASN A 177 -2.23 -4.05 24.63
CA ASN A 177 -3.69 -4.09 24.78
C ASN A 177 -4.41 -3.97 23.42
N ILE A 178 -3.88 -4.68 22.43
CA ILE A 178 -4.39 -4.71 21.06
C ILE A 178 -5.06 -6.07 20.85
N HIS A 179 -6.35 -6.02 20.51
CA HIS A 179 -7.21 -7.17 20.23
C HIS A 179 -7.52 -7.20 18.74
N VAL A 180 -7.57 -8.37 18.13
CA VAL A 180 -7.95 -8.48 16.71
C VAL A 180 -9.29 -9.18 16.55
N GLN A 181 -10.26 -8.46 16.01
CA GLN A 181 -11.58 -8.97 15.67
C GLN A 181 -11.66 -9.26 14.17
N VAL A 182 -11.82 -10.55 13.84
CA VAL A 182 -12.02 -11.00 12.47
C VAL A 182 -13.52 -10.99 12.15
N GLU A 183 -13.93 -10.11 11.24
CA GLU A 183 -15.30 -10.05 10.74
C GLU A 183 -15.49 -11.03 9.57
N PRO A 184 -16.64 -11.71 9.44
CA PRO A 184 -16.94 -12.52 8.27
C PRO A 184 -16.82 -11.67 6.99
N GLY A 185 -15.94 -12.08 6.08
CA GLY A 185 -15.82 -11.45 4.77
C GLY A 185 -17.10 -11.63 3.95
N PRO A 186 -17.36 -10.76 2.95
CA PRO A 186 -18.45 -10.98 2.02
C PRO A 186 -18.25 -12.31 1.33
N CYS A 187 -19.31 -13.12 1.29
CA CYS A 187 -19.26 -14.37 0.57
C CYS A 187 -19.31 -14.11 -0.94
N PHE A 188 -18.68 -14.98 -1.73
CA PHE A 188 -18.79 -14.93 -3.19
C PHE A 188 -19.56 -16.16 -3.70
N THR A 189 -20.36 -15.96 -4.75
CA THR A 189 -20.88 -17.09 -5.52
C THR A 189 -19.80 -17.51 -6.51
N PRO A 190 -19.24 -18.73 -6.42
CA PRO A 190 -18.31 -19.18 -7.44
C PRO A 190 -18.98 -19.12 -8.81
N PRO A 191 -18.24 -18.73 -9.88
CA PRO A 191 -18.79 -18.82 -11.22
C PRO A 191 -19.25 -20.27 -11.46
N PRO A 192 -20.37 -20.49 -12.18
CA PRO A 192 -20.82 -21.84 -12.47
C PRO A 192 -19.66 -22.58 -13.13
N THR A 193 -19.26 -23.72 -12.56
CA THR A 193 -18.26 -24.59 -13.17
C THR A 193 -18.70 -24.81 -14.61
N PRO A 194 -17.88 -24.46 -15.63
CA PRO A 194 -18.23 -24.74 -17.01
C PRO A 194 -18.58 -26.22 -17.07
N GLN A 195 -19.85 -26.54 -17.28
CA GLN A 195 -20.25 -27.92 -17.57
C GLN A 195 -19.48 -28.23 -18.83
N GLY A 196 -18.45 -29.07 -18.70
CA GLY A 196 -17.49 -29.30 -19.76
C GLY A 196 -18.26 -29.51 -21.05
N GLN A 197 -18.11 -28.60 -22.02
CA GLN A 197 -18.49 -28.94 -23.37
C GLN A 197 -17.77 -30.25 -23.66
N PRO A 198 -18.49 -31.30 -24.12
CA PRO A 198 -17.88 -32.58 -24.40
C PRO A 198 -16.63 -32.31 -25.23
N ILE A 199 -15.47 -32.65 -24.67
CA ILE A 199 -14.19 -32.45 -25.32
C ILE A 199 -14.34 -33.14 -26.68
N PRO A 200 -14.29 -32.42 -27.81
CA PRO A 200 -14.35 -33.06 -29.10
C PRO A 200 -13.19 -34.06 -29.12
N VAL A 201 -13.52 -35.34 -29.32
CA VAL A 201 -12.54 -36.41 -29.44
C VAL A 201 -11.50 -35.94 -30.47
N PRO A 202 -10.20 -35.94 -30.14
CA PRO A 202 -9.18 -35.49 -31.07
C PRO A 202 -9.25 -36.38 -32.32
N THR A 203 -9.72 -35.82 -33.43
CA THR A 203 -9.50 -36.41 -34.75
C THR A 203 -8.00 -36.35 -34.98
N VAL A 204 -7.33 -37.51 -34.92
CA VAL A 204 -5.90 -37.66 -35.18
C VAL A 204 -5.60 -37.05 -36.57
N PRO A 205 -4.85 -35.93 -36.65
CA PRO A 205 -4.45 -35.37 -37.93
C PRO A 205 -3.53 -36.34 -38.65
N GLY A 206 -3.79 -36.60 -39.93
CA GLY A 206 -2.89 -37.36 -40.79
C GLY A 206 -1.50 -36.71 -40.88
N PRO A 207 -0.47 -37.49 -41.26
CA PRO A 207 0.92 -37.05 -41.27
C PRO A 207 1.12 -35.77 -42.13
N PRO A 208 1.90 -34.79 -41.65
CA PRO A 208 2.10 -33.54 -42.36
C PRO A 208 2.90 -33.75 -43.65
N THR A 209 2.38 -33.21 -44.76
CA THR A 209 3.13 -33.06 -46.01
C THR A 209 4.14 -31.91 -45.84
N PRO A 210 5.43 -32.08 -46.18
CA PRO A 210 6.44 -31.02 -46.07
C PRO A 210 6.11 -29.82 -46.96
N GLY A 211 5.86 -28.66 -46.35
CA GLY A 211 5.69 -27.38 -47.04
C GLY A 211 7.01 -26.62 -47.20
N PRO A 212 7.17 -25.81 -48.26
CA PRO A 212 8.40 -25.09 -48.54
C PRO A 212 8.69 -23.94 -47.58
N LEU A 213 9.99 -23.74 -47.36
CA LEU A 213 10.64 -22.75 -46.51
C LEU A 213 10.28 -21.32 -46.94
N SER A 214 9.70 -20.52 -46.04
CA SER A 214 9.37 -19.11 -46.29
C SER A 214 10.42 -18.17 -45.67
N THR A 215 10.91 -17.26 -46.51
CA THR A 215 11.92 -16.22 -46.25
C THR A 215 11.44 -15.13 -45.27
N PRO A 216 12.30 -14.54 -44.41
CA PRO A 216 11.91 -13.46 -43.49
C PRO A 216 11.71 -12.12 -44.23
N ALA A 217 10.55 -11.49 -44.03
CA ALA A 217 10.28 -10.12 -44.46
C ALA A 217 10.75 -9.10 -43.42
N GLY A 218 11.42 -8.05 -43.89
CA GLY A 218 12.01 -6.98 -43.08
C GLY A 218 10.98 -6.13 -42.33
N VAL A 219 11.37 -5.68 -41.13
CA VAL A 219 10.59 -4.78 -40.28
C VAL A 219 10.96 -3.33 -40.62
N THR A 220 10.00 -2.56 -41.10
CA THR A 220 10.10 -1.10 -41.28
C THR A 220 9.56 -0.39 -40.04
N PRO A 221 10.33 0.46 -39.34
CA PRO A 221 9.78 1.34 -38.31
C PRO A 221 9.29 2.65 -38.94
N THR A 222 8.04 3.04 -38.71
CA THR A 222 7.50 4.33 -39.16
C THR A 222 6.71 5.02 -38.05
N GLY A 223 7.24 6.17 -37.60
CA GLY A 223 6.50 7.34 -37.11
C GLY A 223 5.86 7.22 -35.72
N LYS A 224 5.66 8.30 -34.95
CA LYS A 224 5.71 9.73 -35.23
C LYS A 224 5.72 10.45 -33.88
N ALA A 225 6.74 11.27 -33.62
CA ALA A 225 6.81 12.10 -32.41
C ALA A 225 5.74 13.20 -32.47
N THR A 226 4.92 13.29 -31.43
CA THR A 226 3.92 14.36 -31.27
C THR A 226 4.47 15.37 -30.27
N ALA A 227 4.48 16.64 -30.68
CA ALA A 227 5.07 17.74 -29.92
C ALA A 227 4.25 18.07 -28.65
N PRO A 228 4.88 18.54 -27.55
CA PRO A 228 4.16 18.99 -26.36
C PRO A 228 3.48 20.34 -26.60
N GLY A 229 2.17 20.40 -26.32
CA GLY A 229 1.40 21.64 -26.31
C GLY A 229 1.82 22.56 -25.16
N THR A 230 2.04 23.82 -25.48
CA THR A 230 2.29 24.93 -24.54
C THR A 230 1.09 25.15 -23.63
N THR A 231 1.31 25.05 -22.32
CA THR A 231 0.30 25.40 -21.30
C THR A 231 0.31 26.92 -21.07
N PRO A 232 -0.84 27.61 -21.09
CA PRO A 232 -0.91 29.04 -20.82
C PRO A 232 -0.67 29.37 -19.34
N ALA A 233 0.02 30.48 -19.09
CA ALA A 233 0.34 30.97 -17.76
C ALA A 233 -0.91 31.41 -16.98
N PRO A 234 -0.97 31.20 -15.65
CA PRO A 234 -2.07 31.71 -14.83
C PRO A 234 -1.99 33.23 -14.69
N ALA A 235 -3.14 33.89 -14.86
CA ALA A 235 -3.30 35.32 -14.66
C ALA A 235 -3.21 35.69 -13.16
N SER A 236 -2.44 36.74 -12.84
CA SER A 236 -2.37 37.31 -11.49
C SER A 236 -3.72 37.85 -11.04
N PRO A 237 -4.16 37.57 -9.80
CA PRO A 237 -5.32 38.25 -9.22
C PRO A 237 -4.98 39.71 -8.89
N ALA A 238 -5.94 40.59 -9.15
CA ALA A 238 -5.87 42.01 -8.85
C ALA A 238 -5.89 42.28 -7.32
N PRO A 239 -5.24 43.35 -6.85
CA PRO A 239 -5.28 43.73 -5.44
C PRO A 239 -6.67 44.23 -5.03
N ALA A 240 -7.20 43.69 -3.94
CA ALA A 240 -8.40 44.21 -3.30
C ALA A 240 -8.08 45.54 -2.62
N HIS A 241 -8.86 46.58 -2.95
CA HIS A 241 -8.86 47.84 -2.23
C HIS A 241 -9.57 47.70 -0.87
N THR A 242 -8.92 48.31 0.12
CA THR A 242 -9.33 48.70 1.49
C THR A 242 -10.82 48.69 1.84
#